data_AF-A0A7C7IA99-F1
#
_entry.id   AF-A0A7C7IA99-F1
#
_cell.length_a   1.000
_cell.length_b   1.000
_cell.length_c   1.000
_cell.angle_alpha   90.00
_cell.angle_beta   90.00
_cell.angle_gamma   90.00
#
_symmetry.space_group_name_H-M   'P 1'
#
loop_
_entity.id
_entity.type
_entity.pdbx_description
1 polymer ?
#
loop_
_entity_poly.entity_id
_entity_poly.type
_entity_poly.pdbx_seq_one_letter_code
_entity_poly.pdbx_strand_id
1 'polypeptide(L)'
;MSQALPSRWTSFRLQRNIPIMASDRRRLRMVVTTLACLEGDWKQGRESSDRGLEMSPLNPQLLETRVLLEYETGEFGQGEVYLERLLRGADLRASSRTCMAIATIARITGMPDRLEIAEATAEAVLSEQPIIPNIAINTKAGLALIAVQKGDQPASAEHYAYFLEQRGTMIWTLSSVDRLLGLLSQTMGELDQSAEHFEDALAFCRKAGYRPELAGSFCDYSDMLRDRDAAGDRAKAI
;
A
#
# COMPACT_ATOMS: atom_id res chain seq x y z
N MET A 1 7.71 12.91 -76.59
CA MET A 1 7.90 11.75 -75.70
C MET A 1 7.91 12.26 -74.28
N SER A 2 6.83 11.95 -73.56
CA SER A 2 6.50 12.37 -72.21
C SER A 2 7.06 11.37 -71.20
N GLN A 3 7.70 11.84 -70.14
CA GLN A 3 7.74 11.11 -68.87
C GLN A 3 7.46 12.11 -67.74
N ALA A 4 6.22 12.05 -67.26
CA ALA A 4 5.73 12.75 -66.09
C ALA A 4 6.15 11.99 -64.82
N LEU A 5 6.72 12.71 -63.84
CA LEU A 5 6.87 12.22 -62.47
C LEU A 5 5.54 12.42 -61.73
N PRO A 6 5.05 11.42 -60.97
CA PRO A 6 3.73 11.50 -60.35
C PRO A 6 3.70 12.41 -59.13
N SER A 7 2.74 13.33 -59.17
CA SER A 7 2.30 14.20 -58.06
C SER A 7 1.66 13.38 -56.93
N ARG A 8 2.42 13.11 -55.85
CA ARG A 8 1.85 12.62 -54.58
C ARG A 8 2.62 13.17 -53.36
N TRP A 9 2.50 14.48 -53.14
CA TRP A 9 2.82 15.11 -51.86
C TRP A 9 1.71 16.09 -51.46
N THR A 10 0.49 15.58 -51.35
CA THR A 10 -0.63 16.29 -50.71
C THR A 10 -1.53 15.27 -50.00
N SER A 11 -1.09 14.83 -48.82
CA SER A 11 -1.94 14.51 -47.67
C SER A 11 -1.09 13.95 -46.53
N PHE A 12 -0.37 14.84 -45.85
CA PHE A 12 0.08 14.58 -44.50
C PHE A 12 -1.18 14.55 -43.59
N ARG A 13 -1.76 13.38 -43.36
CA ARG A 13 -2.54 13.10 -42.16
C ARG A 13 -1.85 11.96 -41.42
N LEU A 14 -0.86 12.33 -40.60
CA LEU A 14 -0.49 11.53 -39.44
C LEU A 14 -1.78 11.27 -38.65
N GLN A 15 -2.27 10.03 -38.63
CA GLN A 15 -3.12 9.56 -37.54
C GLN A 15 -2.31 9.77 -36.26
N ARG A 16 -2.62 10.86 -35.55
CA ARG A 16 -1.95 11.22 -34.30
C ARG A 16 -2.16 10.08 -33.30
N ASN A 17 -1.03 9.54 -32.86
CA ASN A 17 -0.86 8.77 -31.62
C ASN A 17 -1.67 9.38 -30.48
N ILE A 18 -2.75 8.71 -30.06
CA ILE A 18 -3.51 9.00 -28.83
C ILE A 18 -3.29 7.96 -27.70
N PRO A 19 -2.84 6.71 -27.92
CA PRO A 19 -2.72 5.73 -26.81
C PRO A 19 -1.60 6.04 -25.80
N ILE A 20 -0.41 6.44 -26.27
CA ILE A 20 0.80 6.56 -25.43
C ILE A 20 0.66 7.72 -24.42
N MET A 21 0.10 8.85 -24.85
CA MET A 21 -0.06 10.02 -24.00
C MET A 21 -1.13 9.82 -22.91
N ALA A 22 -2.15 8.99 -23.18
CA ALA A 22 -3.16 8.63 -22.20
C ALA A 22 -2.64 7.64 -21.15
N SER A 23 -1.82 6.65 -21.56
CA SER A 23 -1.15 5.74 -20.62
C SER A 23 -0.16 6.47 -19.71
N ASP A 24 0.57 7.45 -20.25
CA ASP A 24 1.53 8.24 -19.46
C ASP A 24 0.80 9.13 -18.46
N ARG A 25 -0.30 9.78 -18.87
CA ARG A 25 -1.14 10.57 -17.94
C ARG A 25 -1.75 9.72 -16.83
N ARG A 26 -2.17 8.48 -17.11
CA ARG A 26 -2.68 7.56 -16.08
C ARG A 26 -1.59 7.16 -15.09
N ARG A 27 -0.40 6.79 -15.58
CA ARG A 27 0.74 6.41 -14.74
C ARG A 27 1.24 7.55 -13.86
N LEU A 28 1.38 8.75 -14.43
CA LEU A 28 1.79 9.94 -13.68
C LEU A 28 0.83 10.25 -12.54
N ARG A 29 -0.48 10.11 -12.74
CA ARG A 29 -1.48 10.36 -11.68
C ARG A 29 -1.42 9.34 -10.55
N MET A 30 -1.19 8.05 -10.85
CA MET A 30 -1.00 7.04 -9.80
C MET A 30 0.16 7.42 -8.87
N VAL A 31 1.29 7.79 -9.47
CA VAL A 31 2.50 8.18 -8.71
C VAL A 31 2.25 9.45 -7.89
N VAL A 32 1.62 10.48 -8.48
CA VAL A 32 1.30 11.73 -7.75
C VAL A 32 0.36 11.46 -6.58
N THR A 33 -0.70 10.66 -6.77
CA THR A 33 -1.61 10.30 -5.68
C THR A 33 -0.87 9.58 -4.55
N THR A 34 -0.09 8.54 -4.87
CA THR A 34 0.68 7.77 -3.88
C THR A 34 1.65 8.66 -3.11
N LEU A 35 2.41 9.51 -3.78
CA LEU A 35 3.38 10.40 -3.13
C LEU A 35 2.69 11.44 -2.25
N ALA A 36 1.62 12.07 -2.73
CA ALA A 36 0.86 13.02 -1.93
C ALA A 36 0.32 12.39 -0.65
N CYS A 37 -0.22 11.17 -0.72
CA CYS A 37 -0.66 10.44 0.46
C CYS A 37 0.50 10.12 1.41
N LEU A 38 1.64 9.63 0.89
CA LEU A 38 2.82 9.36 1.70
C LEU A 38 3.36 10.61 2.42
N GLU A 39 3.34 11.77 1.76
CA GLU A 39 3.78 13.03 2.35
C GLU A 39 2.73 13.65 3.31
N GLY A 40 1.51 13.12 3.33
CA GLY A 40 0.39 13.64 4.10
C GLY A 40 -0.30 14.86 3.46
N ASP A 41 -0.09 15.12 2.16
CA ASP A 41 -0.89 16.09 1.38
C ASP A 41 -2.21 15.44 0.95
N TRP A 42 -3.11 15.27 1.92
CA TRP A 42 -4.41 14.64 1.72
C TRP A 42 -5.27 15.34 0.68
N LYS A 43 -5.15 16.67 0.59
CA LYS A 43 -5.90 17.45 -0.39
C LYS A 43 -5.47 17.07 -1.80
N GLN A 44 -4.16 17.05 -2.07
CA GLN A 44 -3.65 16.63 -3.38
C GLN A 44 -3.91 15.15 -3.65
N GLY A 45 -3.80 14.29 -2.64
CA GLY A 45 -4.15 12.88 -2.72
C GLY A 45 -5.59 12.67 -3.19
N ARG A 46 -6.55 13.40 -2.60
CA ARG A 46 -7.96 13.37 -3.02
C ARG A 46 -8.15 13.91 -4.44
N GLU A 47 -7.67 15.10 -4.73
CA GLU A 47 -7.84 15.72 -6.06
C GLU A 47 -7.19 14.90 -7.20
N SER A 48 -6.04 14.27 -6.94
CA SER A 48 -5.35 13.45 -7.94
C SER A 48 -6.04 12.09 -8.13
N SER A 49 -6.47 11.45 -7.04
CA SER A 49 -7.23 10.19 -7.12
C SER A 49 -8.58 10.39 -7.79
N ASP A 50 -9.32 11.46 -7.53
CA ASP A 50 -10.60 11.77 -8.20
C ASP A 50 -10.39 11.83 -9.72
N ARG A 51 -9.44 12.64 -10.19
CA ARG A 51 -9.09 12.76 -11.62
C ARG A 51 -8.60 11.43 -12.22
N GLY A 52 -7.91 10.61 -11.44
CA GLY A 52 -7.46 9.28 -11.86
C GLY A 52 -8.61 8.28 -12.01
N LEU A 53 -9.54 8.27 -11.05
CA LEU A 53 -10.69 7.38 -10.99
C LEU A 53 -11.81 7.78 -11.95
N GLU A 54 -11.93 9.06 -12.32
CA GLU A 54 -12.75 9.51 -13.45
C GLU A 54 -12.32 8.83 -14.75
N MET A 55 -11.01 8.70 -14.98
CA MET A 55 -10.47 8.09 -16.20
C MET A 55 -10.41 6.57 -16.16
N SER A 56 -10.18 6.00 -14.98
CA SER A 56 -10.08 4.54 -14.78
C SER A 56 -10.81 4.13 -13.50
N PRO A 57 -12.14 3.98 -13.59
CA PRO A 57 -12.99 3.72 -12.44
C PRO A 57 -12.61 2.56 -11.52
N LEU A 58 -12.07 1.48 -12.07
CA LEU A 58 -11.74 0.28 -11.31
C LEU A 58 -10.23 0.09 -11.19
N ASN A 59 -9.44 1.19 -11.24
CA ASN A 59 -8.00 1.07 -11.05
C ASN A 59 -7.70 0.65 -9.60
N PRO A 60 -7.14 -0.55 -9.36
CA PRO A 60 -7.06 -1.11 -8.02
C PRO A 60 -6.09 -0.33 -7.12
N GLN A 61 -5.04 0.26 -7.69
CA GLN A 61 -4.06 1.02 -6.93
C GLN A 61 -4.60 2.39 -6.51
N LEU A 62 -5.28 3.11 -7.40
CA LEU A 62 -5.93 4.37 -7.03
C LEU A 62 -7.04 4.16 -6.00
N LEU A 63 -7.79 3.05 -6.12
CA LEU A 63 -8.84 2.70 -5.18
C LEU A 63 -8.25 2.35 -3.82
N GLU A 64 -7.26 1.47 -3.73
CA GLU A 64 -6.61 1.13 -2.45
C GLU A 64 -5.98 2.36 -1.78
N THR A 65 -5.21 3.16 -2.51
CA THR A 65 -4.65 4.41 -1.94
C THR A 65 -5.75 5.36 -1.45
N ARG A 66 -6.91 5.41 -2.14
CA ARG A 66 -8.03 6.25 -1.69
C ARG A 66 -8.74 5.66 -0.47
N VAL A 67 -8.92 4.34 -0.40
CA VAL A 67 -9.44 3.65 0.78
C VAL A 67 -8.58 4.01 2.00
N LEU A 68 -7.27 3.78 1.91
CA LEU A 68 -6.37 4.06 3.04
C LEU A 68 -6.41 5.52 3.47
N LEU A 69 -6.37 6.47 2.52
CA LEU A 69 -6.50 7.90 2.82
C LEU A 69 -7.77 8.22 3.64
N GLU A 70 -8.93 7.74 3.21
CA GLU A 70 -10.17 8.06 3.91
C GLU A 70 -10.23 7.42 5.30
N TYR A 71 -9.69 6.21 5.47
CA TYR A 71 -9.60 5.60 6.82
C TYR A 71 -8.57 6.30 7.72
N GLU A 72 -7.41 6.67 7.20
CA GLU A 72 -6.38 7.41 7.96
C GLU A 72 -6.85 8.80 8.41
N THR A 73 -7.75 9.41 7.65
CA THR A 73 -8.33 10.73 7.98
C THR A 73 -9.68 10.65 8.71
N GLY A 74 -10.19 9.45 8.99
CA GLY A 74 -11.43 9.22 9.74
C GLY A 74 -12.73 9.32 8.93
N GLU A 75 -12.64 9.49 7.61
CA GLU A 75 -13.77 9.56 6.67
C GLU A 75 -14.26 8.16 6.26
N PHE A 76 -14.53 7.29 7.24
CA PHE A 76 -14.81 5.86 7.01
C PHE A 76 -15.95 5.59 6.04
N GLY A 77 -16.99 6.43 6.03
CA GLY A 77 -18.11 6.29 5.09
C GLY A 77 -17.68 6.41 3.63
N GLN A 78 -16.73 7.29 3.32
CA GLN A 78 -16.16 7.39 1.98
C GLN A 78 -15.18 6.25 1.70
N GLY A 79 -14.36 5.89 2.70
CA GLY A 79 -13.46 4.74 2.59
C GLY A 79 -14.20 3.47 2.19
N GLU A 80 -15.36 3.22 2.79
CA GLU A 80 -16.22 2.08 2.49
C GLU A 80 -16.73 2.09 1.04
N VAL A 81 -17.14 3.25 0.52
CA VAL A 81 -17.58 3.39 -0.88
C VAL A 81 -16.46 3.00 -1.87
N TYR A 82 -15.23 3.40 -1.59
CA TYR A 82 -14.09 3.05 -2.43
C TYR A 82 -13.65 1.59 -2.25
N LEU A 83 -13.80 1.02 -1.05
CA LEU A 83 -13.52 -0.40 -0.79
C LEU A 83 -14.50 -1.30 -1.53
N GLU A 84 -15.80 -1.01 -1.45
CA GLU A 84 -16.84 -1.72 -2.21
C GLU A 84 -16.61 -1.65 -3.73
N ARG A 85 -15.98 -0.57 -4.20
CA ARG A 85 -15.57 -0.44 -5.60
C ARG A 85 -14.32 -1.24 -5.93
N LEU A 86 -13.36 -1.33 -5.01
CA LEU A 86 -12.16 -2.16 -5.13
C LEU A 86 -12.52 -3.65 -5.18
N LEU A 87 -13.45 -4.08 -4.34
CA LEU A 87 -13.97 -5.45 -4.26
C LEU A 87 -14.63 -5.95 -5.55
N ARG A 88 -15.09 -5.04 -6.43
CA ARG A 88 -15.64 -5.40 -7.75
C ARG A 88 -14.55 -5.80 -8.75
N GLY A 89 -13.28 -5.49 -8.47
CA GLY A 89 -12.16 -5.92 -9.29
C GLY A 89 -11.87 -7.40 -9.06
N ALA A 90 -11.85 -8.18 -10.13
CA ALA A 90 -11.64 -9.64 -10.07
C ALA A 90 -10.23 -10.08 -10.50
N ASP A 91 -9.34 -9.15 -10.87
CA ASP A 91 -7.97 -9.51 -11.26
C ASP A 91 -7.04 -9.65 -10.04
N LEU A 92 -5.93 -10.37 -10.20
CA LEU A 92 -4.94 -10.60 -9.15
C LEU A 92 -4.43 -9.31 -8.48
N ARG A 93 -4.35 -8.20 -9.23
CA ARG A 93 -3.89 -6.94 -8.69
C ARG A 93 -4.97 -6.30 -7.81
N ALA A 94 -6.24 -6.37 -8.19
CA ALA A 94 -7.34 -5.96 -7.33
C ALA A 94 -7.40 -6.81 -6.07
N SER A 95 -7.31 -8.14 -6.19
CA SER A 95 -7.33 -9.07 -5.05
C SER A 95 -6.19 -8.82 -4.04
N SER A 96 -4.95 -8.65 -4.51
CA SER A 96 -3.82 -8.31 -3.62
C SER A 96 -4.02 -6.97 -2.89
N ARG A 97 -4.54 -5.96 -3.58
CA ARG A 97 -4.83 -4.64 -3.02
C ARG A 97 -6.00 -4.66 -2.02
N THR A 98 -7.03 -5.47 -2.29
CA THR A 98 -8.14 -5.73 -1.37
C THR A 98 -7.62 -6.31 -0.06
N CYS A 99 -6.73 -7.30 -0.11
CA CYS A 99 -6.12 -7.90 1.07
C CYS A 99 -5.39 -6.84 1.92
N MET A 100 -4.54 -6.01 1.30
CA MET A 100 -3.84 -4.91 1.97
C MET A 100 -4.81 -3.90 2.61
N ALA A 101 -5.84 -3.47 1.86
CA ALA A 101 -6.81 -2.50 2.34
C ALA A 101 -7.57 -3.02 3.57
N ILE A 102 -8.09 -4.25 3.50
CA ILE A 102 -8.83 -4.86 4.61
C ILE A 102 -7.95 -5.03 5.86
N ALA A 103 -6.72 -5.52 5.70
CA ALA A 103 -5.80 -5.70 6.82
C ALA A 103 -5.49 -4.36 7.52
N THR A 104 -5.34 -3.28 6.75
CA THR A 104 -5.09 -1.94 7.29
C THR A 104 -6.31 -1.35 7.97
N ILE A 105 -7.49 -1.51 7.38
CA ILE A 105 -8.75 -1.08 7.98
C ILE A 105 -8.96 -1.75 9.33
N ALA A 106 -8.71 -3.05 9.43
CA ALA A 106 -8.82 -3.79 10.68
C ALA A 106 -7.90 -3.20 11.77
N ARG A 107 -6.66 -2.81 11.41
CA ARG A 107 -5.75 -2.12 12.34
C ARG A 107 -6.22 -0.74 12.76
N ILE A 108 -6.72 0.07 11.82
CA ILE A 108 -7.19 1.44 12.10
C ILE A 108 -8.45 1.43 12.97
N THR A 109 -9.38 0.52 12.69
CA THR A 109 -10.72 0.50 13.31
C THR A 109 -10.84 -0.47 14.48
N GLY A 110 -9.92 -1.43 14.60
CA GLY A 110 -10.03 -2.56 15.52
C GLY A 110 -11.10 -3.59 15.13
N MET A 111 -11.71 -3.48 13.94
CA MET A 111 -12.80 -4.36 13.50
C MET A 111 -12.28 -5.48 12.59
N PRO A 112 -12.37 -6.77 13.01
CA PRO A 112 -11.83 -7.88 12.23
C PRO A 112 -12.78 -8.41 11.14
N ASP A 113 -13.97 -7.85 10.96
CA ASP A 113 -15.12 -8.40 10.21
C ASP A 113 -14.84 -8.92 8.78
N ARG A 114 -13.74 -8.49 8.15
CA ARG A 114 -13.39 -8.85 6.77
C ARG A 114 -12.05 -9.61 6.66
N LEU A 115 -11.38 -9.92 7.77
CA LEU A 115 -10.05 -10.54 7.75
C LEU A 115 -10.06 -11.92 7.09
N GLU A 116 -11.06 -12.76 7.37
CA GLU A 116 -11.18 -14.08 6.75
C GLU A 116 -11.34 -14.00 5.23
N ILE A 117 -12.05 -12.97 4.74
CA ILE A 117 -12.20 -12.70 3.30
C ILE A 117 -10.84 -12.31 2.70
N ALA A 118 -10.08 -11.45 3.38
CA ALA A 118 -8.77 -11.01 2.94
C ALA A 118 -7.76 -12.17 2.89
N GLU A 119 -7.80 -13.08 3.86
CA GLU A 119 -6.98 -14.29 3.89
C GLU A 119 -7.30 -15.23 2.74
N ALA A 120 -8.58 -15.61 2.58
CA ALA A 120 -9.00 -16.48 1.48
C ALA A 120 -8.64 -15.90 0.11
N THR A 121 -8.79 -14.57 -0.05
CA THR A 121 -8.40 -13.85 -1.27
C THR A 121 -6.89 -13.91 -1.50
N ALA A 122 -6.10 -13.76 -0.44
CA ALA A 122 -4.64 -13.81 -0.50
C ALA A 122 -4.12 -15.21 -0.85
N GLU A 123 -4.67 -16.24 -0.23
CA GLU A 123 -4.35 -17.65 -0.54
C GLU A 123 -4.64 -17.99 -2.00
N ALA A 124 -5.80 -17.56 -2.51
CA ALA A 124 -6.15 -17.73 -3.92
C ALA A 124 -5.12 -17.04 -4.85
N VAL A 125 -4.75 -15.80 -4.54
CA VAL A 125 -3.74 -15.05 -5.31
C VAL A 125 -2.38 -15.76 -5.30
N LEU A 126 -1.90 -16.21 -4.14
CA LEU A 126 -0.59 -16.86 -4.00
C LEU A 126 -0.54 -18.27 -4.61
N SER A 127 -1.70 -18.92 -4.76
CA SER A 127 -1.84 -20.22 -5.43
C SER A 127 -1.76 -20.12 -6.96
N GLU A 128 -2.00 -18.94 -7.54
CA GLU A 128 -1.84 -18.73 -8.97
C GLU A 128 -0.35 -18.64 -9.36
N GLN A 129 0.06 -19.47 -10.31
CA GLN A 129 1.44 -19.52 -10.81
C GLN A 129 1.49 -19.36 -12.34
N PRO A 130 2.43 -18.56 -12.88
CA PRO A 130 3.43 -17.75 -12.18
C PRO A 130 2.86 -16.43 -11.63
N ILE A 131 3.23 -16.08 -10.39
CA ILE A 131 2.87 -14.79 -9.78
C ILE A 131 3.95 -13.73 -10.00
N ILE A 132 3.52 -12.51 -10.35
CA ILE A 132 4.42 -11.36 -10.49
C ILE A 132 4.92 -10.95 -9.09
N PRO A 133 6.24 -10.74 -8.87
CA PRO A 133 6.80 -10.44 -7.55
C PRO A 133 6.13 -9.27 -6.81
N ASN A 134 5.72 -8.22 -7.53
CA ASN A 134 5.02 -7.08 -6.95
C ASN A 134 3.62 -7.42 -6.41
N ILE A 135 2.93 -8.40 -7.00
CA ILE A 135 1.66 -8.89 -6.47
C ILE A 135 1.93 -9.75 -5.24
N ALA A 136 2.95 -10.62 -5.29
CA ALA A 136 3.32 -11.49 -4.18
C ALA A 136 3.70 -10.71 -2.91
N ILE A 137 4.56 -9.69 -3.03
CA ILE A 137 4.96 -8.85 -1.87
C ILE A 137 3.76 -8.12 -1.26
N ASN A 138 2.87 -7.57 -2.08
CA ASN A 138 1.67 -6.87 -1.63
C ASN A 138 0.71 -7.80 -0.87
N THR A 139 0.45 -8.98 -1.44
CA THR A 139 -0.41 -9.98 -0.80
C THR A 139 0.18 -10.47 0.52
N LYS A 140 1.50 -10.75 0.55
CA LYS A 140 2.19 -11.17 1.78
C LYS A 140 2.22 -10.06 2.84
N ALA A 141 2.27 -8.79 2.44
CA ALA A 141 2.20 -7.68 3.38
C ALA A 141 0.82 -7.60 4.05
N GLY A 142 -0.24 -7.82 3.29
CA GLY A 142 -1.60 -7.96 3.83
C GLY A 142 -1.67 -9.11 4.84
N LEU A 143 -1.24 -10.31 4.47
CA LEU A 143 -1.22 -11.47 5.38
C LEU A 143 -0.38 -11.24 6.63
N ALA A 144 0.79 -10.59 6.51
CA ALA A 144 1.63 -10.24 7.64
C ALA A 144 0.90 -9.34 8.65
N LEU A 145 0.18 -8.31 8.17
CA LEU A 145 -0.63 -7.46 9.05
C LEU A 145 -1.79 -8.22 9.69
N ILE A 146 -2.38 -9.20 8.99
CA ILE A 146 -3.43 -10.06 9.55
C ILE A 146 -2.86 -10.97 10.65
N ALA A 147 -1.69 -11.56 10.43
CA ALA A 147 -1.00 -12.36 11.45
C ALA A 147 -0.73 -11.54 12.72
N VAL A 148 -0.26 -10.29 12.57
CA VAL A 148 -0.09 -9.35 13.69
C VAL A 148 -1.42 -9.10 14.40
N GLN A 149 -2.50 -8.82 13.65
CA GLN A 149 -3.82 -8.54 14.22
C GLN A 149 -4.40 -9.74 15.01
N LYS A 150 -4.08 -10.97 14.59
CA LYS A 150 -4.51 -12.21 15.23
C LYS A 150 -3.58 -12.67 16.37
N GLY A 151 -2.42 -12.04 16.52
CA GLY A 151 -1.38 -12.52 17.45
C GLY A 151 -0.77 -13.86 17.04
N ASP A 152 -0.80 -14.20 15.74
CA ASP A 152 -0.31 -15.47 15.23
C ASP A 152 1.23 -15.46 15.15
N GLN A 153 1.89 -16.03 16.16
CA GLN A 153 3.35 -16.04 16.23
C GLN A 153 4.01 -16.88 15.12
N PRO A 154 3.56 -18.11 14.82
CA PRO A 154 4.12 -18.89 13.71
C PRO A 154 4.03 -18.18 12.35
N ALA A 155 2.85 -17.63 12.00
CA ALA A 155 2.68 -16.90 10.74
C ALA A 155 3.52 -15.61 10.74
N SER A 156 3.63 -14.94 11.89
CA SER A 156 4.48 -13.75 12.02
C SER A 156 5.96 -14.07 11.78
N ALA A 157 6.45 -15.21 12.26
CA ALA A 157 7.83 -15.64 12.03
C ALA A 157 8.11 -15.96 10.55
N GLU A 158 7.16 -16.58 9.84
CA GLU A 158 7.28 -16.83 8.40
C GLU A 158 7.35 -15.51 7.61
N HIS A 159 6.44 -14.58 7.90
CA HIS A 159 6.41 -13.28 7.23
C HIS A 159 7.61 -12.42 7.58
N TYR A 160 8.09 -12.47 8.83
CA TYR A 160 9.31 -11.79 9.24
C TYR A 160 10.50 -12.23 8.40
N ALA A 161 10.70 -13.55 8.25
CA ALA A 161 11.78 -14.10 7.43
C ALA A 161 11.68 -13.65 5.96
N TYR A 162 10.47 -13.57 5.41
CA TYR A 162 10.24 -13.11 4.04
C TYR A 162 10.60 -11.63 3.84
N PHE A 163 10.23 -10.76 4.78
CA PHE A 163 10.42 -9.31 4.66
C PHE A 163 11.80 -8.82 5.11
N LEU A 164 12.58 -9.66 5.80
CA LEU A 164 13.89 -9.26 6.35
C LEU A 164 14.88 -8.75 5.30
N GLU A 165 14.84 -9.29 4.09
CA GLU A 165 15.72 -8.85 2.98
C GLU A 165 15.24 -7.54 2.30
N GLN A 166 14.07 -7.04 2.68
CA GLN A 166 13.43 -5.85 2.10
C GLN A 166 13.46 -4.64 3.04
N ARG A 167 14.22 -4.71 4.14
CA ARG A 167 14.44 -3.62 5.09
C ARG A 167 14.85 -2.32 4.41
N GLY A 168 14.45 -1.19 4.99
CA GLY A 168 14.73 0.15 4.44
C GLY A 168 13.94 0.49 3.18
N THR A 169 12.81 -0.19 2.92
CA THR A 169 11.93 0.09 1.77
C THR A 169 10.49 0.36 2.20
N MET A 170 9.69 0.91 1.27
CA MET A 170 8.25 1.12 1.45
C MET A 170 7.43 0.11 0.66
N ILE A 171 6.38 -0.41 1.29
CA ILE A 171 5.32 -1.18 0.64
C ILE A 171 4.23 -0.20 0.20
N TRP A 172 4.46 0.51 -0.92
CA TRP A 172 3.54 1.52 -1.44
C TRP A 172 3.13 2.54 -0.36
N THR A 173 1.82 2.76 -0.17
CA THR A 173 1.25 3.62 0.88
C THR A 173 0.88 2.84 2.15
N LEU A 174 1.17 1.54 2.23
CA LEU A 174 0.73 0.67 3.33
C LEU A 174 1.55 0.88 4.60
N SER A 175 2.87 0.68 4.46
CA SER A 175 3.82 0.64 5.58
C SER A 175 5.25 0.63 5.04
N SER A 176 6.18 1.14 5.83
CA SER A 176 7.60 0.78 5.71
C SER A 176 7.78 -0.69 6.08
N VAL A 177 8.77 -1.34 5.46
CA VAL A 177 9.11 -2.73 5.80
C VAL A 177 9.60 -2.82 7.24
N ASP A 178 10.38 -1.83 7.70
CA ASP A 178 10.90 -1.84 9.08
C ASP A 178 9.77 -1.70 10.11
N ARG A 179 8.73 -0.88 9.87
CA ARG A 179 7.54 -0.86 10.74
C ARG A 179 6.82 -2.20 10.76
N LEU A 180 6.66 -2.86 9.61
CA LEU A 180 6.03 -4.18 9.53
C LEU A 180 6.86 -5.24 10.28
N LEU A 181 8.19 -5.21 10.15
CA LEU A 181 9.08 -6.09 10.89
C LEU A 181 9.01 -5.83 12.39
N GLY A 182 8.95 -4.57 12.83
CA GLY A 182 8.75 -4.20 14.23
C GLY A 182 7.48 -4.82 14.81
N LEU A 183 6.36 -4.73 14.08
CA LEU A 183 5.09 -5.34 14.47
C LEU A 183 5.18 -6.88 14.54
N LEU A 184 5.79 -7.52 13.54
CA LEU A 184 5.95 -8.97 13.51
C LEU A 184 6.83 -9.46 14.68
N SER A 185 7.94 -8.77 14.96
CA SER A 185 8.83 -9.06 16.09
C SER A 185 8.10 -8.89 17.43
N GLN A 186 7.25 -7.86 17.57
CA GLN A 186 6.42 -7.69 18.77
C GLN A 186 5.46 -8.87 18.95
N THR A 187 4.77 -9.29 17.88
CA THR A 187 3.88 -10.47 17.93
C THR A 187 4.63 -11.74 18.31
N MET A 188 5.87 -11.90 17.85
CA MET A 188 6.76 -13.01 18.22
C MET A 188 7.28 -12.93 19.67
N GLY A 189 7.10 -11.82 20.37
CA GLY A 189 7.64 -11.58 21.71
C GLY A 189 9.11 -11.12 21.72
N GLU A 190 9.69 -10.84 20.56
CA GLU A 190 11.07 -10.38 20.38
C GLU A 190 11.14 -8.85 20.50
N LEU A 191 10.87 -8.33 21.71
CA LEU A 191 10.61 -6.90 21.93
C LEU A 191 11.83 -5.99 21.70
N ASP A 192 13.05 -6.48 21.96
CA ASP A 192 14.26 -5.70 21.65
C ASP A 192 14.50 -5.59 20.14
N GLN A 193 14.30 -6.68 19.41
CA GLN A 193 14.33 -6.68 17.94
C GLN A 193 13.23 -5.77 17.37
N SER A 194 12.03 -5.80 17.96
CA SER A 194 10.94 -4.92 17.58
C SER A 194 11.33 -3.45 17.73
N ALA A 195 11.98 -3.10 18.84
CA ALA A 195 12.44 -1.74 19.10
C ALA A 195 13.43 -1.23 18.05
N GLU A 196 14.40 -2.07 17.64
CA GLU A 196 15.37 -1.72 16.58
C GLU A 196 14.67 -1.42 15.25
N HIS A 197 13.75 -2.29 14.82
CA HIS A 197 13.02 -2.09 13.57
C HIS A 197 12.13 -0.83 13.60
N PHE A 198 11.50 -0.51 14.73
CA PHE A 198 10.76 0.74 14.86
C PHE A 198 11.68 1.97 14.79
N GLU A 199 12.87 1.93 15.39
CA GLU A 199 13.83 3.03 15.26
C GLU A 199 14.28 3.24 13.81
N ASP A 200 14.52 2.15 13.07
CA ASP A 200 14.85 2.19 11.64
C ASP A 200 13.68 2.76 10.81
N ALA A 201 12.44 2.35 11.09
CA ALA A 201 11.25 2.89 10.44
C ALA A 201 11.12 4.40 10.65
N LEU A 202 11.32 4.88 11.87
CA LEU A 202 11.28 6.30 12.21
C LEU A 202 12.39 7.08 11.49
N ALA A 203 13.61 6.54 11.44
CA ALA A 203 14.74 7.16 10.75
C ALA A 203 14.48 7.26 9.23
N PHE A 204 13.99 6.17 8.63
CA PHE A 204 13.61 6.10 7.22
C PHE A 204 12.55 7.15 6.89
N CYS A 205 11.45 7.20 7.64
CA CYS A 205 10.32 8.08 7.35
C CYS A 205 10.63 9.56 7.56
N ARG A 206 11.43 9.90 8.58
CA ARG A 206 11.93 11.27 8.76
C ARG A 206 12.76 11.74 7.58
N LYS A 207 13.62 10.87 7.04
CA LYS A 207 14.46 11.19 5.87
C LYS A 207 13.63 11.34 4.60
N ALA A 208 12.64 10.47 4.40
CA ALA A 208 11.78 10.47 3.22
C ALA A 208 10.67 11.54 3.25
N GLY A 209 10.36 12.09 4.43
CA GLY A 209 9.26 13.03 4.61
C GLY A 209 7.88 12.36 4.66
N TYR A 210 7.83 11.05 4.93
CA TYR A 210 6.59 10.28 4.95
C TYR A 210 5.85 10.41 6.28
N ARG A 211 5.03 11.46 6.41
CA ARG A 211 4.46 11.90 7.68
C ARG A 211 3.42 10.94 8.29
N PRO A 212 2.48 10.37 7.52
CA PRO A 212 1.45 9.48 8.07
C PRO A 212 2.08 8.18 8.58
N GLU A 213 2.98 7.61 7.79
CA GLU A 213 3.75 6.43 8.17
C GLU A 213 4.64 6.69 9.40
N LEU A 214 5.26 7.88 9.47
CA LEU A 214 6.04 8.29 10.65
C LEU A 214 5.15 8.35 11.90
N ALA A 215 3.97 8.94 11.80
CA ALA A 215 3.01 9.04 12.90
C ALA A 215 2.52 7.66 13.34
N GLY A 216 2.14 6.80 12.39
CA GLY A 216 1.76 5.41 12.67
C GLY A 216 2.88 4.66 13.40
N SER A 217 4.13 4.81 12.92
CA SER A 217 5.31 4.16 13.52
C SER A 217 5.54 4.60 14.95
N PHE A 218 5.29 5.87 15.28
CA PHE A 218 5.33 6.34 16.67
C PHE A 218 4.25 5.69 17.53
N CYS A 219 3.01 5.58 17.04
CA CYS A 219 1.92 4.97 17.79
C CYS A 219 2.24 3.51 18.13
N ASP A 220 2.59 2.70 17.12
CA ASP A 220 2.89 1.28 17.33
C ASP A 220 4.17 1.07 18.17
N TYR A 221 5.18 1.93 18.00
CA TYR A 221 6.38 1.86 18.82
C TYR A 221 6.10 2.21 20.29
N SER A 222 5.27 3.22 20.54
CA SER A 222 4.82 3.57 21.89
C SER A 222 4.10 2.40 22.55
N ASP A 223 3.21 1.72 21.83
CA ASP A 223 2.49 0.56 22.36
C ASP A 223 3.44 -0.61 22.65
N MET A 224 4.38 -0.90 21.76
CA MET A 224 5.42 -1.91 22.01
C MET A 224 6.30 -1.56 23.22
N LEU A 225 6.72 -0.31 23.38
CA LEU A 225 7.50 0.13 24.55
C LEU A 225 6.71 -0.05 25.86
N ARG A 226 5.39 0.14 25.83
CA ARG A 226 4.53 -0.14 26.99
C ARG A 226 4.46 -1.63 27.29
N ASP A 227 4.44 -2.47 26.26
CA ASP A 227 4.47 -3.93 26.42
C ASP A 227 5.80 -4.43 26.99
N ARG A 228 6.92 -3.84 26.55
CA ARG A 228 8.27 -4.20 27.04
C ARG A 228 8.51 -3.75 28.48
N ASP A 229 8.00 -2.58 28.86
CA ASP A 229 8.08 -1.97 30.19
C ASP A 229 9.50 -1.99 30.81
N ALA A 230 10.54 -1.86 29.97
CA ALA A 230 11.92 -1.77 30.45
C ALA A 230 12.23 -0.38 31.02
N ALA A 231 13.36 -0.26 31.72
CA ALA A 231 13.78 1.01 32.30
C ALA A 231 13.95 2.09 31.21
N GLY A 232 13.16 3.15 31.29
CA GLY A 232 13.16 4.26 30.33
C GLY A 232 12.06 4.19 29.26
N ASP A 233 11.39 3.04 29.09
CA ASP A 233 10.39 2.86 28.04
C ASP A 233 9.17 3.74 28.23
N ARG A 234 8.68 3.84 29.48
CA ARG A 234 7.55 4.72 29.80
C ARG A 234 7.80 6.18 29.44
N ALA A 235 9.04 6.65 29.58
CA ALA A 235 9.39 8.02 29.21
C ALA A 235 9.50 8.19 27.68
N LYS A 236 9.88 7.12 26.96
CA LYS A 236 10.00 7.11 25.50
C LYS A 236 8.66 6.88 24.79
N ALA A 237 7.68 6.30 25.47
CA ALA A 237 6.33 6.01 24.98
C ALA A 237 5.32 7.18 25.15
N ILE A 238 5.79 8.39 25.46
CA ILE A 238 4.98 9.62 25.66
C ILE A 238 5.37 10.65 24.61
#